data_AF-S8E0K6-F1
#
_entry.id   AF-S8E0K6-F1
#
_cell.length_a   1.000
_cell.length_b   1.000
_cell.length_c   1.000
_cell.angle_alpha   90.00
_cell.angle_beta   90.00
_cell.angle_gamma   90.00
#
_symmetry.space_group_name_H-M   'P 1'
#
loop_
_entity.id
_entity.type
_entity.pdbx_description
1 polymer ?
#
loop_
_entity_poly.entity_id
_entity_poly.type
_entity_poly.pdbx_seq_one_letter_code
_entity_poly.pdbx_strand_id
1 'polypeptide(L)'
;MAKFEHRCDPTGRRSWVPSPDTDTFPLPTFDENGPPVVPNVQRPLARSDRRESRRRRPAEDDPFKRKSSKISILSSFIRKRVFGKKDPSYDRRLAEDWPSARGERHVVTPAEWRAYGYWARPRFGSIFVHNATPPPSSPNLTHREVEEMMHSLVDEHGEWHPENWIPRAEHPALPPRPTLWSTPRPSSAHLPSTALQLNPYLAHRLFGRPPILLDMRDHLIRAQLGQLEPATPGEDPKQYLFCPDGPDGCQPATYPPVTEMYIGALAEDNCTEFPWPMLVTPRDGLPIMVRDVLNALIANFEEWLTREEVAALSDQRRAHMLRAYWERAGTIVCGRIPGDDDGLRRIDYLGDRAWFRGLEPSPDGVGFILFVGPAP
;
A
#
# COMPACT_ATOMS: atom_id res chain seq x y z
N MET A 1 17.48 16.02 15.92
CA MET A 1 16.37 15.40 15.16
C MET A 1 15.11 16.22 15.41
N ALA A 2 14.72 17.06 14.45
CA ALA A 2 13.46 17.80 14.53
C ALA A 2 12.31 16.86 14.14
N LYS A 3 11.26 16.78 14.97
CA LYS A 3 10.02 16.06 14.63
C LYS A 3 9.20 16.97 13.71
N PHE A 4 9.02 16.56 12.46
CA PHE A 4 8.06 17.19 11.55
C PHE A 4 6.68 16.57 11.81
N GLU A 5 5.74 17.36 12.33
CA GLU A 5 4.34 16.96 12.44
C GLU A 5 3.59 17.38 11.17
N HIS A 6 3.07 16.41 10.44
CA HIS A 6 2.26 16.64 9.24
C HIS A 6 0.78 16.76 9.61
N ARG A 7 0.11 17.85 9.20
CA ARG A 7 -1.36 17.97 9.22
C ARG A 7 -1.94 17.65 7.83
N CYS A 8 -3.01 16.86 7.80
CA CYS A 8 -3.84 16.63 6.61
C CYS A 8 -5.05 17.57 6.62
N ASP A 9 -5.48 18.03 5.44
CA ASP A 9 -6.71 18.80 5.23
C ASP A 9 -7.92 17.85 5.00
N PRO A 10 -9.15 18.25 5.38
CA PRO A 10 -10.40 17.48 5.22
C PRO A 10 -10.74 16.98 3.80
N THR A 11 -10.15 17.51 2.73
CA THR A 11 -10.35 17.05 1.35
C THR A 11 -9.53 15.81 0.98
N GLY A 12 -8.65 15.35 1.87
CA GLY A 12 -7.70 14.27 1.57
C GLY A 12 -6.57 14.66 0.61
N ARG A 13 -6.54 15.91 0.12
CA ARG A 13 -5.36 16.54 -0.49
C ARG A 13 -4.65 17.34 0.60
N ARG A 14 -3.37 17.07 0.86
CA ARG A 14 -2.62 17.75 1.92
C ARG A 14 -2.46 19.24 1.59
N SER A 15 -2.71 20.10 2.58
CA SER A 15 -2.24 21.50 2.58
C SER A 15 -0.72 21.50 2.55
N TRP A 16 -0.20 22.08 1.47
CA TRP A 16 1.22 22.16 1.15
C TRP A 16 1.97 22.94 2.24
N VAL A 17 2.93 22.32 2.92
CA VAL A 17 4.02 23.07 3.54
C VAL A 17 5.09 23.14 2.47
N PRO A 18 5.42 24.33 1.93
CA PRO A 18 6.58 24.47 1.07
C PRO A 18 7.77 23.85 1.76
N SER A 19 8.50 23.00 1.05
CA SER A 19 9.85 22.66 1.48
C SER A 19 10.57 23.99 1.75
N PRO A 20 11.22 24.17 2.93
CA PRO A 20 11.91 25.42 3.25
C PRO A 20 12.82 25.77 2.09
N ASP A 21 12.69 26.99 1.53
CA ASP A 21 13.32 27.49 0.30
C ASP A 21 14.32 26.48 -0.28
N THR A 22 13.77 25.53 -1.03
CA THR A 22 14.60 24.58 -1.75
C THR A 22 15.05 25.36 -2.94
N ASP A 23 16.27 25.85 -2.85
CA ASP A 23 17.07 26.23 -4.00
C ASP A 23 17.08 24.97 -4.88
N THR A 24 16.11 24.84 -5.79
CA THR A 24 15.87 23.63 -6.58
C THR A 24 17.18 23.28 -7.25
N PHE A 25 17.57 22.00 -7.25
CA PHE A 25 18.75 21.58 -8.00
C PHE A 25 18.55 22.10 -9.42
N PRO A 26 19.37 23.05 -9.92
CA PRO A 26 19.22 23.53 -11.27
C PRO A 26 19.43 22.29 -12.15
N LEU A 27 18.36 21.88 -12.83
CA LEU A 27 18.50 20.89 -13.89
C LEU A 27 19.66 21.37 -14.77
N PRO A 28 20.57 20.48 -15.22
CA PRO A 28 21.60 20.90 -16.14
C PRO A 28 20.91 21.66 -17.28
N THR A 29 21.18 22.96 -17.36
CA THR A 29 20.61 23.82 -18.39
C THR A 29 21.05 23.19 -19.70
N PHE A 30 20.10 22.82 -20.54
CA PHE A 30 20.39 22.34 -21.88
C PHE A 30 21.31 23.37 -22.54
N ASP A 31 22.57 23.01 -22.75
CA ASP A 31 23.42 23.77 -23.67
C ASP A 31 22.68 23.74 -25.02
N GLU A 32 22.34 24.91 -25.56
CA GLU A 32 21.54 25.08 -26.79
C GLU A 32 22.12 24.40 -28.04
N ASN A 33 23.28 23.74 -27.93
CA ASN A 33 24.08 23.26 -29.06
C ASN A 33 24.00 21.74 -29.32
N GLY A 34 23.08 20.99 -28.72
CA GLY A 34 22.89 19.60 -29.13
C GLY A 34 21.61 18.93 -28.64
N PRO A 35 20.86 18.24 -29.51
CA PRO A 35 19.76 17.40 -29.05
C PRO A 35 20.31 16.30 -28.13
N PRO A 36 19.55 15.90 -27.10
CA PRO A 36 19.98 14.84 -26.19
C PRO A 36 20.25 13.56 -26.99
N VAL A 37 21.43 12.96 -26.79
CA VAL A 37 21.70 11.58 -27.22
C VAL A 37 20.86 10.68 -26.33
N VAL A 38 19.59 10.52 -26.68
CA VAL A 38 18.71 9.49 -26.10
C VAL A 38 19.27 8.15 -26.58
N PRO A 39 19.70 7.24 -25.70
CA PRO A 39 20.10 5.89 -26.10
C PRO A 39 18.94 5.27 -26.88
N ASN A 40 19.19 4.87 -28.13
CA ASN A 40 18.17 4.31 -29.01
C ASN A 40 17.75 2.92 -28.49
N VAL A 41 16.66 2.87 -27.72
CA VAL A 41 16.08 1.61 -27.21
C VAL A 41 15.10 1.07 -28.25
N GLN A 42 15.55 0.13 -29.08
CA GLN A 42 14.67 -0.60 -29.99
C GLN A 42 13.71 -1.51 -29.20
N ARG A 43 12.41 -1.21 -29.21
CA ARG A 43 11.35 -2.07 -28.66
C ARG A 43 10.91 -3.12 -29.70
N PRO A 44 10.77 -4.42 -29.36
CA PRO A 44 10.22 -5.42 -30.26
C PRO A 44 8.68 -5.33 -30.33
N LEU A 45 8.14 -5.40 -31.56
CA LEU A 45 6.71 -5.46 -31.87
C LEU A 45 6.13 -6.87 -31.61
N ALA A 46 5.03 -6.94 -30.86
CA ALA A 46 4.32 -8.18 -30.53
C ALA A 46 3.38 -8.64 -31.67
N ARG A 47 3.41 -9.94 -31.96
CA ARG A 47 2.52 -10.65 -32.91
C ARG A 47 1.26 -11.14 -32.21
N SER A 48 0.09 -10.84 -32.78
CA SER A 48 -1.19 -11.43 -32.39
C SER A 48 -1.40 -12.76 -33.10
N ASP A 49 -1.92 -13.78 -32.42
CA ASP A 49 -2.70 -14.80 -33.11
C ASP A 49 -3.81 -15.42 -32.26
N ARG A 50 -4.89 -15.73 -32.97
CA ARG A 50 -6.27 -15.87 -32.53
C ARG A 50 -6.71 -17.31 -32.78
N ARG A 51 -7.18 -18.05 -31.77
CA ARG A 51 -8.08 -19.21 -32.01
C ARG A 51 -8.84 -19.66 -30.77
N GLU A 52 -10.11 -19.92 -31.02
CA GLU A 52 -11.21 -20.06 -30.08
C GLU A 52 -11.77 -21.49 -30.16
N SER A 53 -11.99 -22.16 -29.02
CA SER A 53 -12.79 -23.38 -28.99
C SER A 53 -13.48 -23.61 -27.63
N ARG A 54 -14.82 -23.65 -27.70
CA ARG A 54 -15.82 -23.92 -26.64
C ARG A 54 -15.66 -25.28 -25.96
N ARG A 55 -15.88 -25.38 -24.64
CA ARG A 55 -16.69 -26.42 -23.96
C ARG A 55 -16.89 -26.16 -22.45
N ARG A 56 -17.79 -26.94 -21.84
CA ARG A 56 -18.71 -26.62 -20.72
C ARG A 56 -18.12 -26.75 -19.30
N ARG A 57 -18.78 -26.05 -18.35
CA ARG A 57 -18.54 -25.86 -16.90
C ARG A 57 -18.63 -27.15 -16.05
N PRO A 58 -18.05 -27.21 -14.83
CA PRO A 58 -18.79 -26.79 -13.61
C PRO A 58 -17.99 -26.17 -12.43
N ALA A 59 -18.74 -25.40 -11.61
CA ALA A 59 -18.68 -25.07 -10.16
C ALA A 59 -17.42 -24.48 -9.46
N GLU A 60 -17.62 -23.25 -8.94
CA GLU A 60 -17.02 -22.51 -7.80
C GLU A 60 -15.74 -23.05 -7.11
N ASP A 61 -14.59 -22.44 -7.44
CA ASP A 61 -13.32 -22.59 -6.71
C ASP A 61 -12.82 -21.23 -6.15
N ASP A 62 -12.44 -21.22 -4.87
CA ASP A 62 -11.91 -20.07 -4.12
C ASP A 62 -10.40 -19.87 -4.42
N PRO A 63 -9.98 -18.73 -5.00
CA PRO A 63 -8.60 -18.50 -5.46
C PRO A 63 -7.56 -18.43 -4.33
N PHE A 64 -7.97 -18.36 -3.06
CA PHE A 64 -7.07 -18.28 -1.91
C PHE A 64 -6.76 -19.63 -1.24
N LYS A 65 -7.42 -20.73 -1.66
CA LYS A 65 -7.16 -22.07 -1.12
C LYS A 65 -6.03 -22.76 -1.90
N ARG A 66 -4.77 -22.37 -1.66
CA ARG A 66 -3.62 -23.20 -2.05
C ARG A 66 -3.05 -23.96 -0.86
N LYS A 67 -2.84 -25.27 -1.06
CA LYS A 67 -2.24 -26.22 -0.11
C LYS A 67 -0.90 -25.65 0.37
N SER A 68 -0.77 -25.43 1.67
CA SER A 68 0.45 -24.91 2.29
C SER A 68 1.62 -25.88 2.11
N SER A 69 2.58 -25.52 1.25
CA SER A 69 3.84 -26.23 1.14
C SER A 69 4.74 -25.86 2.32
N LYS A 70 5.16 -26.86 3.11
CA LYS A 70 5.93 -26.76 4.36
C LYS A 70 7.40 -26.29 4.20
N ILE A 71 7.69 -25.31 3.32
CA ILE A 71 9.07 -24.87 2.99
C ILE A 71 9.30 -23.41 3.43
N SER A 72 9.01 -23.09 4.70
CA SER A 72 9.25 -21.75 5.28
C SER A 72 10.45 -21.68 6.24
N ILE A 73 11.13 -22.80 6.51
CA ILE A 73 12.13 -22.86 7.61
C ILE A 73 13.56 -22.49 7.13
N LEU A 74 13.85 -22.57 5.83
CA LEU A 74 15.21 -22.38 5.29
C LEU A 74 15.57 -20.92 4.94
N SER A 75 14.61 -20.00 4.78
CA SER A 75 14.90 -18.60 4.42
C SER A 75 15.41 -17.74 5.59
N SER A 76 15.30 -18.22 6.83
CA SER A 76 15.71 -17.48 8.03
C SER A 76 17.22 -17.55 8.32
N PHE A 77 17.93 -18.58 7.81
CA PHE A 77 19.34 -18.79 8.14
C PHE A 77 20.32 -17.94 7.33
N ILE A 78 19.96 -17.51 6.10
CA ILE A 78 20.85 -16.71 5.24
C ILE A 78 20.80 -15.21 5.58
N ARG A 79 19.71 -14.73 6.21
CA ARG A 79 19.47 -13.29 6.44
C ARG A 79 20.21 -12.66 7.64
N LYS A 80 20.83 -13.45 8.52
CA LYS A 80 21.48 -12.95 9.75
C LYS A 80 22.84 -12.24 9.56
N ARG A 81 23.41 -12.20 8.34
CA ARG A 81 24.77 -11.66 8.13
C ARG A 81 24.86 -10.17 7.78
N VAL A 82 23.76 -9.51 7.39
CA VAL A 82 23.82 -8.13 6.85
C VAL A 82 23.44 -7.06 7.88
N PHE A 83 22.66 -7.39 8.91
CA PHE A 83 22.21 -6.41 9.90
C PHE A 83 23.05 -6.52 11.18
N GLY A 84 23.66 -5.40 11.61
CA GLY A 84 24.55 -5.32 12.75
C GLY A 84 23.95 -5.87 14.05
N LYS A 85 24.80 -6.40 14.94
CA LYS A 85 24.39 -6.98 16.23
C LYS A 85 23.88 -5.89 17.17
N LYS A 86 22.57 -5.67 17.22
CA LYS A 86 21.92 -4.88 18.28
C LYS A 86 21.84 -5.69 19.57
N ASP A 87 21.92 -5.02 20.73
CA ASP A 87 21.85 -5.64 22.05
C ASP A 87 20.49 -6.34 22.26
N PRO A 88 20.45 -7.68 22.38
CA PRO A 88 19.21 -8.44 22.45
C PRO A 88 18.47 -8.32 23.80
N SER A 89 19.02 -7.59 24.78
CA SER A 89 18.45 -7.53 26.14
C SER A 89 17.21 -6.66 26.27
N TYR A 90 17.02 -5.64 25.41
CA TYR A 90 15.88 -4.72 25.48
C TYR A 90 14.59 -5.33 24.90
N ASP A 91 14.67 -5.96 23.73
CA ASP A 91 13.49 -6.50 23.04
C ASP A 91 12.87 -7.71 23.74
N ARG A 92 13.68 -8.47 24.50
CA ARG A 92 13.23 -9.70 25.16
C ARG A 92 12.18 -9.44 26.25
N ARG A 93 12.30 -8.34 27.01
CA ARG A 93 11.34 -8.03 28.09
C ARG A 93 9.98 -7.58 27.54
N LEU A 94 9.98 -6.77 26.47
CA LEU A 94 8.75 -6.33 25.81
C LEU A 94 8.01 -7.49 25.12
N ALA A 95 8.74 -8.48 24.61
CA ALA A 95 8.14 -9.65 23.97
C ALA A 95 7.56 -10.67 24.99
N GLU A 96 8.19 -10.84 26.15
CA GLU A 96 7.79 -11.81 27.18
C GLU A 96 6.50 -11.41 27.93
N ASP A 97 6.22 -10.10 28.06
CA ASP A 97 5.01 -9.60 28.71
C ASP A 97 3.77 -9.59 27.79
N TRP A 98 3.93 -9.91 26.51
CA TRP A 98 2.78 -9.95 25.60
C TRP A 98 2.00 -11.26 25.77
N PRO A 99 0.66 -11.21 25.99
CA PRO A 99 -0.17 -12.39 26.28
C PRO A 99 -0.06 -13.52 25.24
N SER A 100 0.40 -13.22 24.02
CA SER A 100 0.58 -14.19 22.94
C SER A 100 1.81 -15.10 23.09
N ALA A 101 2.73 -14.87 24.04
CA ALA A 101 3.93 -15.70 24.17
C ALA A 101 3.64 -17.15 24.62
N ARG A 102 2.44 -17.43 25.15
CA ARG A 102 2.05 -18.78 25.63
C ARG A 102 0.77 -19.35 25.00
N GLY A 103 0.11 -18.61 24.12
CA GLY A 103 -1.10 -19.05 23.41
C GLY A 103 -0.83 -19.33 21.93
N GLU A 104 -1.60 -20.24 21.33
CA GLU A 104 -1.59 -20.41 19.88
C GLU A 104 -1.92 -19.07 19.21
N ARG A 105 -1.00 -18.56 18.39
CA ARG A 105 -1.20 -17.31 17.66
C ARG A 105 -2.30 -17.54 16.62
N HIS A 106 -3.47 -16.93 16.82
CA HIS A 106 -4.57 -16.98 15.84
C HIS A 106 -4.09 -16.49 14.49
N VAL A 107 -4.18 -17.33 13.45
CA VAL A 107 -3.81 -16.97 12.08
C VAL A 107 -5.03 -16.43 11.36
N VAL A 108 -5.00 -15.16 10.97
CA VAL A 108 -6.16 -14.51 10.33
C VAL A 108 -6.35 -15.03 8.91
N THR A 109 -7.51 -15.60 8.66
CA THR A 109 -7.90 -16.15 7.37
C THR A 109 -8.28 -15.04 6.37
N PRO A 110 -8.16 -15.29 5.05
CA PRO A 110 -8.62 -14.35 4.02
C PRO A 110 -10.10 -13.96 4.14
N ALA A 111 -10.95 -14.83 4.71
CA ALA A 111 -12.35 -14.51 4.95
C ALA A 111 -12.52 -13.47 6.06
N GLU A 112 -11.75 -13.56 7.15
CA GLU A 112 -11.80 -12.60 8.26
C GLU A 112 -11.30 -11.21 7.86
N TRP A 113 -10.26 -11.14 7.01
CA TRP A 113 -9.80 -9.88 6.41
C TRP A 113 -10.88 -9.23 5.55
N ARG A 114 -11.50 -10.00 4.63
CA ARG A 114 -12.58 -9.52 3.77
C ARG A 114 -13.82 -9.11 4.56
N ALA A 115 -14.17 -9.86 5.61
CA ALA A 115 -15.31 -9.54 6.47
C ALA A 115 -15.18 -8.15 7.09
N TYR A 116 -13.97 -7.76 7.52
CA TYR A 116 -13.73 -6.39 7.99
C TYR A 116 -13.91 -5.37 6.88
N GLY A 117 -13.31 -5.60 5.71
CA GLY A 117 -13.42 -4.68 4.56
C GLY A 117 -14.87 -4.42 4.17
N TYR A 118 -15.68 -5.48 4.05
CA TYR A 118 -17.11 -5.35 3.72
C TYR A 118 -17.92 -4.67 4.82
N TRP A 119 -17.61 -4.91 6.09
CA TRP A 119 -18.22 -4.18 7.19
C TRP A 119 -17.79 -2.71 7.23
N ALA A 120 -16.53 -2.39 6.94
CA ALA A 120 -15.96 -1.05 7.02
C ALA A 120 -16.38 -0.14 5.86
N ARG A 121 -16.63 -0.73 4.68
CA ARG A 121 -17.10 -0.09 3.45
C ARG A 121 -18.22 -0.92 2.78
N PRO A 122 -19.42 -1.00 3.38
CA PRO A 122 -20.52 -1.67 2.75
C PRO A 122 -20.91 -0.94 1.46
N ARG A 123 -21.43 -1.70 0.49
CA ARG A 123 -21.79 -1.20 -0.84
C ARG A 123 -23.29 -1.18 -1.00
N PHE A 124 -23.83 -0.04 -1.41
CA PHE A 124 -25.25 0.14 -1.75
C PHE A 124 -25.34 0.55 -3.21
N GLY A 125 -25.82 -0.34 -4.08
CA GLY A 125 -25.81 -0.13 -5.52
C GLY A 125 -24.40 0.13 -6.05
N SER A 126 -24.11 1.35 -6.49
CA SER A 126 -22.80 1.78 -6.99
C SER A 126 -21.93 2.53 -5.99
N ILE A 127 -22.43 2.88 -4.80
CA ILE A 127 -21.66 3.66 -3.82
C ILE A 127 -21.12 2.80 -2.67
N PHE A 128 -20.02 3.27 -2.09
CA PHE A 128 -19.49 2.79 -0.81
C PHE A 128 -19.75 3.85 0.25
N VAL A 129 -20.11 3.41 1.45
CA VAL A 129 -20.31 4.30 2.61
C VAL A 129 -19.28 4.05 3.71
N HIS A 130 -18.99 5.06 4.51
CA HIS A 130 -17.94 5.01 5.53
C HIS A 130 -18.46 4.48 6.86
N ASN A 131 -18.34 3.17 7.11
CA ASN A 131 -18.96 2.56 8.28
C ASN A 131 -18.03 2.40 9.51
N ALA A 132 -16.72 2.23 9.30
CA ALA A 132 -15.79 1.97 10.40
C ALA A 132 -15.49 3.21 11.29
N THR A 133 -15.54 4.40 10.69
CA THR A 133 -15.20 5.67 11.35
C THR A 133 -16.13 5.88 12.56
N PRO A 134 -15.59 6.02 13.78
CA PRO A 134 -16.43 6.23 14.95
C PRO A 134 -17.20 7.55 14.81
N PRO A 135 -18.53 7.56 14.97
CA PRO A 135 -19.26 8.81 15.02
C PRO A 135 -18.97 9.53 16.36
N PRO A 136 -19.08 10.87 16.43
CA PRO A 136 -18.88 11.63 17.67
C PRO A 136 -19.81 11.18 18.80
N SER A 137 -21.04 10.76 18.43
CA SER A 137 -22.01 10.11 19.29
C SER A 137 -22.59 8.93 18.50
N SER A 138 -22.76 7.76 19.14
CA SER A 138 -23.40 6.61 18.50
C SER A 138 -24.90 6.70 18.75
N PRO A 139 -25.72 7.11 17.76
CA PRO A 139 -27.17 7.07 17.94
C PRO A 139 -27.62 5.61 18.02
N ASN A 140 -28.48 5.32 19.00
CA ASN A 140 -29.20 4.05 19.03
C ASN A 140 -30.33 4.13 17.99
N LEU A 141 -30.01 3.81 16.74
CA LEU A 141 -30.99 3.78 15.66
C LEU A 141 -31.86 2.53 15.77
N THR A 142 -33.16 2.70 15.64
CA THR A 142 -34.12 1.63 15.43
C THR A 142 -33.99 1.05 14.02
N HIS A 143 -34.49 -0.18 13.81
CA HIS A 143 -34.47 -0.81 12.48
C HIS A 143 -35.12 0.07 11.41
N ARG A 144 -36.25 0.70 11.74
CA ARG A 144 -36.97 1.60 10.84
C ARG A 144 -36.15 2.83 10.46
N GLU A 145 -35.45 3.45 11.41
CA GLU A 145 -34.58 4.59 11.12
C GLU A 145 -33.40 4.22 10.20
N VAL A 146 -32.87 2.99 10.35
CA VAL A 146 -31.81 2.48 9.46
C VAL A 146 -32.36 2.23 8.04
N GLU A 147 -33.58 1.72 7.90
CA GLU A 147 -34.26 1.60 6.60
C GLU A 147 -34.50 2.98 5.96
N GLU A 148 -35.00 3.94 6.72
CA GLU A 148 -35.21 5.33 6.26
C GLU A 148 -33.88 5.97 5.83
N MET A 149 -32.80 5.75 6.59
CA MET A 149 -31.45 6.18 6.23
C MET A 149 -30.98 5.51 4.92
N MET A 150 -31.18 4.20 4.75
CA MET A 150 -30.82 3.49 3.51
C MET A 150 -31.59 4.02 2.30
N HIS A 151 -32.87 4.35 2.47
CA HIS A 151 -33.66 4.99 1.43
C HIS A 151 -33.19 6.41 1.10
N SER A 152 -32.68 7.15 2.09
CA SER A 152 -32.12 8.49 1.88
C SER A 152 -30.76 8.54 1.17
N LEU A 153 -30.13 7.38 0.91
CA LEU A 153 -28.85 7.33 0.17
C LEU A 153 -29.02 7.63 -1.33
N VAL A 154 -30.26 7.60 -1.84
CA VAL A 154 -30.60 7.95 -3.23
C VAL A 154 -31.78 8.89 -3.19
N ASP A 155 -31.67 10.06 -3.79
CA ASP A 155 -32.79 11.00 -3.87
C ASP A 155 -33.80 10.60 -4.97
N GLU A 156 -34.84 11.42 -5.13
CA GLU A 156 -35.87 11.22 -6.16
C GLU A 156 -35.36 11.36 -7.61
N HIS A 157 -34.18 11.95 -7.80
CA HIS A 157 -33.51 12.11 -9.10
C HIS A 157 -32.53 10.96 -9.40
N GLY A 158 -32.26 10.09 -8.43
CA GLY A 158 -31.28 9.01 -8.56
C GLY A 158 -29.85 9.43 -8.20
N GLU A 159 -29.66 10.62 -7.61
CA GLU A 159 -28.38 11.10 -7.13
C GLU A 159 -28.04 10.46 -5.78
N TRP A 160 -26.75 10.18 -5.58
CA TRP A 160 -26.28 9.44 -4.41
C TRP A 160 -25.83 10.37 -3.28
N HIS A 161 -26.28 10.07 -2.06
CA HIS A 161 -26.00 10.85 -0.85
C HIS A 161 -25.31 10.01 0.25
N PRO A 162 -24.03 9.63 0.05
CA PRO A 162 -23.28 8.85 1.04
C PRO A 162 -23.12 9.58 2.39
N GLU A 163 -23.24 10.90 2.42
CA GLU A 163 -23.21 11.73 3.64
C GLU A 163 -24.39 11.48 4.58
N ASN A 164 -25.51 10.93 4.09
CA ASN A 164 -26.65 10.55 4.92
C ASN A 164 -26.38 9.26 5.71
N TRP A 165 -25.30 8.54 5.41
CA TRP A 165 -24.91 7.33 6.13
C TRP A 165 -24.45 7.64 7.55
N ILE A 166 -25.06 6.98 8.53
CA ILE A 166 -24.63 7.00 9.92
C ILE A 166 -23.69 5.81 10.17
N PRO A 167 -22.39 6.05 10.50
CA PRO A 167 -21.45 4.97 10.73
C PRO A 167 -21.85 4.05 11.88
N ARG A 168 -21.56 2.76 11.73
CA ARG A 168 -21.84 1.67 12.68
C ARG A 168 -23.32 1.38 12.91
N ALA A 169 -24.20 1.81 12.00
CA ALA A 169 -25.57 1.32 11.97
C ALA A 169 -25.58 -0.22 11.85
N GLU A 170 -26.43 -0.88 12.62
CA GLU A 170 -26.64 -2.33 12.55
C GLU A 170 -27.91 -2.61 11.75
N HIS A 171 -27.83 -3.52 10.78
CA HIS A 171 -28.96 -3.91 9.94
C HIS A 171 -28.78 -5.34 9.42
N PRO A 172 -29.85 -6.15 9.26
CA PRO A 172 -29.74 -7.50 8.72
C PRO A 172 -29.18 -7.57 7.28
N ALA A 173 -29.36 -6.51 6.48
CA ALA A 173 -28.81 -6.43 5.13
C ALA A 173 -27.33 -6.00 5.08
N LEU A 174 -26.74 -5.63 6.22
CA LEU A 174 -25.33 -5.24 6.33
C LEU A 174 -24.47 -6.42 6.80
N PRO A 175 -23.20 -6.49 6.38
CA PRO A 175 -22.24 -7.38 7.02
C PRO A 175 -22.14 -7.04 8.51
N PRO A 176 -22.22 -8.04 9.41
CA PRO A 176 -22.07 -7.79 10.85
C PRO A 176 -20.64 -7.33 11.16
N ARG A 177 -20.49 -6.52 12.22
CA ARG A 177 -19.16 -6.13 12.71
C ARG A 177 -18.38 -7.37 13.13
N PRO A 178 -17.22 -7.69 12.52
CA PRO A 178 -16.47 -8.86 12.94
C PRO A 178 -15.82 -8.61 14.30
N THR A 179 -15.93 -9.59 15.21
CA THR A 179 -15.48 -9.51 16.60
C THR A 179 -13.95 -9.51 16.76
N LEU A 180 -13.24 -10.02 15.75
CA LEU A 180 -11.78 -10.13 15.74
C LEU A 180 -11.07 -8.76 15.78
N TRP A 181 -11.71 -7.72 15.24
CA TRP A 181 -11.07 -6.43 14.99
C TRP A 181 -11.46 -5.41 16.05
N SER A 182 -10.74 -5.45 17.17
CA SER A 182 -10.83 -4.42 18.20
C SER A 182 -10.26 -3.09 17.68
N THR A 183 -10.84 -1.98 18.14
CA THR A 183 -10.24 -0.67 17.88
C THR A 183 -8.93 -0.57 18.66
N PRO A 184 -7.79 -0.31 18.01
CA PRO A 184 -6.52 -0.19 18.73
C PRO A 184 -6.58 1.00 19.70
N ARG A 185 -5.96 0.85 20.87
CA ARG A 185 -5.87 1.93 21.85
C ARG A 185 -4.70 2.83 21.46
N PRO A 186 -4.84 4.16 21.42
CA PRO A 186 -3.75 5.07 21.04
C PRO A 186 -2.46 4.92 21.85
N SER A 187 -2.54 4.39 23.07
CA SER A 187 -1.40 4.19 23.99
C SER A 187 -0.85 2.77 23.99
N SER A 188 -1.21 1.90 23.04
CA SER A 188 -0.67 0.55 23.01
C SER A 188 0.83 0.60 22.72
N ALA A 189 1.63 -0.07 23.56
CA ALA A 189 3.05 -0.25 23.31
C ALA A 189 3.30 -0.74 21.87
N HIS A 190 4.33 -0.20 21.22
CA HIS A 190 4.69 -0.61 19.87
C HIS A 190 4.98 -2.11 19.84
N LEU A 191 4.16 -2.84 19.09
CA LEU A 191 4.39 -4.25 18.86
C LEU A 191 5.54 -4.43 17.87
N PRO A 192 6.47 -5.37 18.14
CA PRO A 192 7.49 -5.70 17.15
C PRO A 192 6.82 -6.23 15.89
N SER A 193 7.35 -5.88 14.73
CA SER A 193 6.75 -6.26 13.44
C SER A 193 6.65 -7.78 13.25
N THR A 194 7.54 -8.55 13.89
CA THR A 194 7.51 -10.03 13.92
C THR A 194 6.31 -10.60 14.68
N ALA A 195 5.72 -9.85 15.61
CA ALA A 195 4.49 -10.18 16.31
C ALA A 195 3.22 -9.77 15.53
N LEU A 196 3.36 -9.05 14.43
CA LEU A 196 2.26 -8.64 13.55
C LEU A 196 2.09 -9.61 12.38
N GLN A 197 0.84 -9.91 12.03
CA GLN A 197 0.48 -10.55 10.77
C GLN A 197 0.14 -9.47 9.78
N LEU A 198 0.86 -9.42 8.67
CA LEU A 198 0.63 -8.43 7.62
C LEU A 198 -0.59 -8.82 6.77
N ASN A 199 -1.36 -7.83 6.32
CA ASN A 199 -2.48 -8.05 5.41
C ASN A 199 -1.97 -8.75 4.12
N PRO A 200 -2.68 -9.78 3.60
CA PRO A 200 -2.28 -10.51 2.40
C PRO A 200 -2.02 -9.64 1.17
N TYR A 201 -2.64 -8.46 1.06
CA TYR A 201 -2.39 -7.50 -0.03
C TYR A 201 -1.03 -6.82 0.04
N LEU A 202 -0.51 -6.64 1.25
CA LEU A 202 0.76 -5.97 1.50
C LEU A 202 1.91 -6.98 1.61
N ALA A 203 1.62 -8.28 1.79
CA ALA A 203 2.64 -9.29 2.00
C ALA A 203 3.51 -9.52 0.76
N HIS A 204 4.83 -9.45 0.94
CA HIS A 204 5.79 -9.85 -0.08
C HIS A 204 5.71 -11.36 -0.34
N ARG A 205 5.92 -11.74 -1.61
CA ARG A 205 6.02 -13.13 -2.04
C ARG A 205 7.37 -13.36 -2.69
N LEU A 206 8.12 -14.34 -2.18
CA LEU A 206 9.40 -14.75 -2.76
C LEU A 206 9.26 -15.27 -4.20
N PHE A 207 8.11 -15.87 -4.52
CA PHE A 207 7.85 -16.46 -5.83
C PHE A 207 6.45 -16.10 -6.32
N GLY A 208 6.32 -16.00 -7.64
CA GLY A 208 5.07 -15.67 -8.31
C GLY A 208 4.78 -14.16 -8.33
N ARG A 209 3.57 -13.82 -8.76
CA ARG A 209 3.14 -12.42 -8.84
C ARG A 209 2.80 -11.88 -7.46
N PRO A 210 3.12 -10.60 -7.17
CA PRO A 210 2.73 -9.99 -5.91
C PRO A 210 1.20 -9.87 -5.83
N PRO A 211 0.63 -9.79 -4.60
CA PRO A 211 -0.82 -9.68 -4.40
C PRO A 211 -1.43 -8.41 -5.01
N ILE A 212 -0.66 -7.32 -5.07
CA ILE A 212 -1.03 -6.07 -5.69
C ILE A 212 0.07 -5.64 -6.65
N LEU A 213 -0.34 -5.13 -7.81
CA LEU A 213 0.50 -4.44 -8.78
C LEU A 213 0.25 -2.95 -8.64
N LEU A 214 1.21 -2.23 -8.04
CA LEU A 214 1.16 -0.78 -7.88
C LEU A 214 2.46 -0.19 -8.45
N ASP A 215 2.33 0.70 -9.43
CA ASP A 215 3.42 1.52 -9.93
C ASP A 215 3.51 2.79 -9.07
N MET A 216 4.57 2.93 -8.29
CA MET A 216 4.72 4.07 -7.37
C MET A 216 5.09 5.38 -8.08
N ARG A 217 5.27 5.35 -9.42
CA ARG A 217 5.36 6.57 -10.23
C ARG A 217 4.00 7.23 -10.46
N ASP A 218 2.90 6.50 -10.23
CA ASP A 218 1.56 7.07 -10.32
C ASP A 218 1.26 7.87 -9.05
N HIS A 219 0.81 9.12 -9.24
CA HIS A 219 0.37 10.01 -8.15
C HIS A 219 -1.01 9.61 -7.60
N LEU A 220 -1.74 8.77 -8.32
CA LEU A 220 -2.98 8.16 -7.89
C LEU A 220 -2.71 6.70 -7.52
N ILE A 221 -3.42 6.18 -6.51
CA ILE A 221 -3.37 4.74 -6.22
C ILE A 221 -4.16 3.99 -7.31
N ARG A 222 -3.54 3.77 -8.47
CA ARG A 222 -4.04 2.88 -9.53
C ARG A 222 -3.37 1.54 -9.40
N ALA A 223 -3.83 0.81 -8.39
CA ALA A 223 -3.35 -0.53 -8.13
C ALA A 223 -4.25 -1.58 -8.81
N GLN A 224 -3.67 -2.70 -9.23
CA GLN A 224 -4.42 -3.86 -9.68
C GLN A 224 -4.22 -5.00 -8.70
N LEU A 225 -5.26 -5.79 -8.45
CA LEU A 225 -5.09 -7.08 -7.82
C LEU A 225 -4.24 -7.96 -8.74
N GLY A 226 -3.28 -8.69 -8.14
CA GLY A 226 -2.46 -9.65 -8.85
C GLY A 226 -3.33 -10.61 -9.67
N GLN A 227 -2.80 -11.08 -10.81
CA GLN A 227 -3.55 -11.94 -11.71
C GLN A 227 -4.11 -13.16 -10.96
N LEU A 228 -5.44 -13.28 -10.97
CA LEU A 228 -6.07 -14.55 -10.60
C LEU A 228 -5.71 -15.57 -11.68
N GLU A 229 -5.44 -16.79 -11.24
CA GLU A 229 -5.33 -17.90 -12.18
C GLU A 229 -6.61 -17.92 -13.03
N PRO A 230 -6.50 -18.08 -14.35
CA PRO A 230 -7.67 -18.13 -15.19
C PRO A 230 -8.58 -19.27 -14.70
N ALA A 231 -9.86 -18.97 -14.52
CA ALA A 231 -10.84 -19.93 -14.04
C ALA A 231 -10.94 -21.16 -14.96
N THR A 232 -10.62 -20.95 -16.24
CA THR A 232 -10.62 -21.98 -17.27
C THR A 232 -9.27 -22.00 -17.98
N PRO A 233 -8.60 -23.15 -18.16
CA PRO A 233 -7.36 -23.25 -18.93
C PRO A 233 -7.53 -22.63 -20.33
N GLY A 234 -6.67 -21.65 -20.66
CA GLY A 234 -6.72 -20.92 -21.93
C GLY A 234 -7.48 -19.60 -21.91
N GLU A 235 -8.12 -19.22 -20.79
CA GLU A 235 -8.56 -17.84 -20.60
C GLU A 235 -7.38 -16.92 -20.28
N ASP A 236 -7.46 -15.68 -20.78
CA ASP A 236 -6.54 -14.65 -20.35
C ASP A 236 -6.74 -14.36 -18.85
N PRO A 237 -5.65 -14.19 -18.09
CA PRO A 237 -5.75 -13.84 -16.68
C PRO A 237 -6.54 -12.55 -16.49
N LYS A 238 -7.60 -12.60 -15.67
CA LYS A 238 -8.39 -11.42 -15.35
C LYS A 238 -7.63 -10.54 -14.36
N GLN A 239 -7.45 -9.29 -14.72
CA GLN A 239 -6.96 -8.24 -13.82
C GLN A 239 -8.15 -7.47 -13.27
N TYR A 240 -8.20 -7.34 -11.95
CA TYR A 240 -9.22 -6.54 -11.27
C TYR A 240 -8.56 -5.28 -10.75
N LEU A 241 -9.21 -4.14 -10.95
CA LEU A 241 -8.77 -2.89 -10.34
C LEU A 241 -8.93 -3.00 -8.83
N PHE A 242 -7.85 -2.72 -8.09
CA PHE A 242 -7.93 -2.56 -6.65
C PHE A 242 -8.61 -1.22 -6.37
N CYS A 243 -9.69 -1.24 -5.59
CA CYS A 243 -10.39 -0.02 -5.19
C CYS A 243 -9.90 0.42 -3.81
N PRO A 244 -9.04 1.45 -3.70
CA PRO A 244 -8.45 1.85 -2.41
C PRO A 244 -9.48 2.39 -1.42
N ASP A 245 -10.56 2.98 -1.93
CA ASP A 245 -11.67 3.51 -1.13
C ASP A 245 -12.78 2.47 -0.87
N GLY A 246 -12.68 1.31 -1.52
CA GLY A 246 -13.60 0.19 -1.34
C GLY A 246 -13.21 -0.73 -0.17
N PRO A 247 -13.89 -1.89 -0.08
CA PRO A 247 -13.65 -2.90 0.96
C PRO A 247 -12.20 -3.33 1.10
N ASP A 248 -11.49 -3.53 -0.01
CA ASP A 248 -10.13 -4.08 -0.01
C ASP A 248 -9.11 -3.09 0.57
N GLY A 249 -9.19 -1.81 0.20
CA GLY A 249 -8.32 -0.78 0.75
C GLY A 249 -8.63 -0.40 2.20
N CYS A 250 -9.84 -0.71 2.68
CA CYS A 250 -10.26 -0.46 4.06
C CYS A 250 -10.10 -1.66 4.99
N GLN A 251 -9.39 -2.71 4.56
CA GLN A 251 -8.92 -3.75 5.48
C GLN A 251 -7.77 -3.19 6.34
N PRO A 252 -7.60 -3.65 7.59
CA PRO A 252 -6.45 -3.26 8.40
C PRO A 252 -5.16 -3.78 7.75
N ALA A 253 -4.07 -3.03 7.88
CA ALA A 253 -2.77 -3.42 7.34
C ALA A 253 -2.12 -4.55 8.14
N THR A 254 -2.47 -4.70 9.42
CA THR A 254 -1.92 -5.73 10.31
C THR A 254 -2.94 -6.34 11.26
N TYR A 255 -2.63 -7.53 11.77
CA TYR A 255 -3.28 -8.15 12.93
C TYR A 255 -2.25 -8.54 14.00
N PRO A 256 -2.40 -8.13 15.27
CA PRO A 256 -3.40 -7.17 15.74
C PRO A 256 -3.33 -5.81 15.01
N PRO A 257 -4.44 -5.05 14.98
CA PRO A 257 -4.46 -3.72 14.39
C PRO A 257 -3.49 -2.78 15.13
N VAL A 258 -2.78 -1.95 14.39
CA VAL A 258 -1.87 -0.92 14.94
C VAL A 258 -2.26 0.48 14.44
N THR A 259 -1.90 1.51 15.22
CA THR A 259 -2.07 2.93 14.86
C THR A 259 -0.82 3.54 14.23
N GLU A 260 0.30 2.83 14.26
CA GLU A 260 1.57 3.29 13.69
C GLU A 260 2.30 2.13 13.04
N MET A 261 2.81 2.33 11.83
CA MET A 261 3.57 1.33 11.09
C MET A 261 4.79 2.00 10.47
N TYR A 262 5.97 1.54 10.90
CA TYR A 262 7.24 2.06 10.43
C TYR A 262 7.76 1.21 9.26
N ILE A 263 8.10 1.84 8.14
CA ILE A 263 8.78 1.21 7.00
C ILE A 263 10.17 1.85 6.93
N GLY A 264 11.16 1.13 7.45
CA GLY A 264 12.50 1.69 7.74
C GLY A 264 13.61 1.17 6.84
N ALA A 265 13.31 0.29 5.90
CA ALA A 265 14.29 -0.39 5.07
C ALA A 265 13.77 -0.64 3.67
N LEU A 266 14.68 -0.66 2.69
CA LEU A 266 14.42 -1.01 1.30
C LEU A 266 15.21 -2.28 0.95
N ALA A 267 14.53 -3.29 0.43
CA ALA A 267 15.15 -4.54 0.03
C ALA A 267 16.07 -4.33 -1.19
N GLU A 268 17.18 -5.08 -1.21
CA GLU A 268 18.18 -5.06 -2.30
C GLU A 268 18.80 -3.68 -2.57
N ASP A 269 18.71 -2.75 -1.62
CA ASP A 269 19.49 -1.52 -1.69
C ASP A 269 20.89 -1.74 -1.12
N ASN A 270 21.88 -1.12 -1.76
CA ASN A 270 23.28 -1.18 -1.33
C ASN A 270 23.58 -0.16 -0.22
N CYS A 271 22.65 0.76 0.05
CA CYS A 271 22.76 1.69 1.16
C CYS A 271 22.65 0.96 2.50
N THR A 272 23.49 1.35 3.45
CA THR A 272 23.49 0.77 4.81
C THR A 272 22.19 1.06 5.55
N GLU A 273 21.58 2.20 5.24
CA GLU A 273 20.31 2.67 5.79
C GLU A 273 19.44 3.16 4.65
N PHE A 274 18.12 2.92 4.76
CA PHE A 274 17.17 3.45 3.81
C PHE A 274 17.03 4.96 4.05
N PRO A 275 17.35 5.83 3.08
CA PRO A 275 17.42 7.28 3.31
C PRO A 275 16.07 7.92 3.64
N TRP A 276 14.96 7.28 3.28
CA TRP A 276 13.61 7.85 3.42
C TRP A 276 12.68 6.92 4.20
N PRO A 277 12.99 6.61 5.46
CA PRO A 277 12.11 5.82 6.28
C PRO A 277 10.78 6.58 6.47
N MET A 278 9.66 5.85 6.50
CA MET A 278 8.34 6.45 6.63
C MET A 278 7.54 5.85 7.78
N LEU A 279 6.83 6.73 8.48
CA LEU A 279 5.84 6.36 9.49
C LEU A 279 4.45 6.50 8.88
N VAL A 280 3.77 5.37 8.69
CA VAL A 280 2.37 5.36 8.25
C VAL A 280 1.49 5.63 9.46
N THR A 281 0.58 6.59 9.32
CA THR A 281 -0.41 6.96 10.33
C THR A 281 -1.83 6.86 9.76
N PRO A 282 -2.82 6.47 10.58
CA PRO A 282 -4.22 6.39 10.16
C PRO A 282 -4.84 7.78 10.04
N ARG A 283 -5.89 7.91 9.22
CA ARG A 283 -6.56 9.20 9.00
C ARG A 283 -7.54 9.61 10.11
N ASP A 284 -8.15 8.66 10.84
CA ASP A 284 -9.34 8.94 11.68
C ASP A 284 -9.37 8.19 13.02
N GLY A 285 -8.22 8.00 13.69
CA GLY A 285 -8.15 7.19 14.93
C GLY A 285 -8.51 5.71 14.75
N LEU A 286 -8.63 5.28 13.49
CA LEU A 286 -8.80 3.90 13.05
C LEU A 286 -7.46 3.16 13.06
N PRO A 287 -7.44 1.82 12.95
CA PRO A 287 -6.19 1.14 12.62
C PRO A 287 -5.66 1.62 11.27
N ILE A 288 -4.36 1.45 11.05
CA ILE A 288 -3.76 1.64 9.74
C ILE A 288 -4.42 0.68 8.76
N MET A 289 -4.94 1.22 7.67
CA MET A 289 -5.57 0.46 6.60
C MET A 289 -4.57 0.19 5.48
N VAL A 290 -4.88 -0.78 4.62
CA VAL A 290 -4.10 -1.07 3.41
C VAL A 290 -3.94 0.20 2.56
N ARG A 291 -5.01 0.97 2.36
CA ARG A 291 -4.96 2.24 1.61
C ARG A 291 -4.04 3.28 2.23
N ASP A 292 -3.88 3.30 3.55
CA ASP A 292 -3.03 4.28 4.23
C ASP A 292 -1.56 3.97 3.93
N VAL A 293 -1.19 2.68 3.90
CA VAL A 293 0.14 2.22 3.50
C VAL A 293 0.44 2.57 2.05
N LEU A 294 -0.49 2.31 1.12
CA LEU A 294 -0.29 2.63 -0.30
C LEU A 294 -0.15 4.15 -0.53
N ASN A 295 -0.98 4.95 0.15
CA ASN A 295 -0.87 6.41 0.11
C ASN A 295 0.46 6.90 0.66
N ALA A 296 0.92 6.35 1.79
CA ALA A 296 2.20 6.73 2.39
C ALA A 296 3.38 6.41 1.47
N LEU A 297 3.35 5.27 0.78
CA LEU A 297 4.37 4.90 -0.21
C LEU A 297 4.41 5.91 -1.37
N ILE A 298 3.27 6.20 -1.99
CA ILE A 298 3.19 7.18 -3.08
C ILE A 298 3.68 8.54 -2.59
N ALA A 299 3.12 9.05 -1.49
CA ALA A 299 3.48 10.36 -0.95
C ALA A 299 4.99 10.46 -0.67
N ASN A 300 5.59 9.42 -0.07
CA ASN A 300 7.02 9.41 0.23
C ASN A 300 7.88 9.43 -1.03
N PHE A 301 7.52 8.68 -2.07
CA PHE A 301 8.31 8.61 -3.31
C PHE A 301 8.03 9.77 -4.28
N GLU A 302 6.92 10.49 -4.10
CA GLU A 302 6.64 11.72 -4.82
C GLU A 302 7.45 12.93 -4.35
N GLU A 303 8.01 12.89 -3.13
CA GLU A 303 8.82 13.97 -2.59
C GLU A 303 10.05 14.26 -3.46
N TRP A 304 10.37 15.55 -3.59
CA TRP A 304 11.55 16.03 -4.28
C TRP A 304 12.82 15.68 -3.51
N LEU A 305 13.89 15.38 -4.26
CA LEU A 305 15.21 15.20 -3.68
C LEU A 305 15.87 16.56 -3.43
N THR A 306 16.51 16.70 -2.28
CA THR A 306 17.33 17.88 -1.99
C THR A 306 18.70 17.80 -2.69
N ARG A 307 19.39 18.92 -2.82
CA ARG A 307 20.74 18.96 -3.41
C ARG A 307 21.71 18.09 -2.62
N GLU A 308 21.58 18.08 -1.29
CA GLU A 308 22.41 17.31 -0.37
C GLU A 308 22.17 15.81 -0.53
N GLU A 309 20.90 15.40 -0.66
CA GLU A 309 20.54 14.00 -0.92
C GLU A 309 21.16 13.53 -2.22
N VAL A 310 21.06 14.31 -3.31
CA VAL A 310 21.68 13.98 -4.60
C VAL A 310 23.21 13.96 -4.50
N ALA A 311 23.80 14.92 -3.80
CA ALA A 311 25.26 15.01 -3.62
C ALA A 311 25.82 13.84 -2.81
N ALA A 312 25.05 13.30 -1.86
CA ALA A 312 25.42 12.14 -1.05
C ALA A 312 25.39 10.82 -1.84
N LEU A 313 24.72 10.78 -3.00
CA LEU A 313 24.71 9.59 -3.87
C LEU A 313 26.06 9.42 -4.57
N SER A 314 26.48 8.16 -4.72
CA SER A 314 27.59 7.81 -5.60
C SER A 314 27.31 8.20 -7.06
N ASP A 315 28.36 8.47 -7.83
CA ASP A 315 28.23 8.88 -9.23
C ASP A 315 27.41 7.89 -10.06
N GLN A 316 27.62 6.59 -9.83
CA GLN A 316 26.85 5.54 -10.49
C GLN A 316 25.35 5.61 -10.17
N ARG A 317 24.99 5.77 -8.88
CA ARG A 317 23.59 5.89 -8.46
C ARG A 317 22.96 7.16 -9.00
N ARG A 318 23.70 8.27 -9.00
CA ARG A 318 23.25 9.55 -9.56
C ARG A 318 22.98 9.45 -11.06
N ALA A 319 23.86 8.79 -11.81
CA ALA A 319 23.66 8.55 -13.24
C ALA A 319 22.42 7.69 -13.53
N HIS A 320 22.19 6.64 -12.73
CA HIS A 320 20.98 5.81 -12.84
C HIS A 320 19.71 6.61 -12.54
N MET A 321 19.72 7.40 -11.48
CA MET A 321 18.60 8.24 -11.07
C MET A 321 18.29 9.31 -12.13
N LEU A 322 19.30 9.98 -12.68
CA LEU A 322 19.12 10.96 -13.76
C LEU A 322 18.51 10.32 -15.01
N ARG A 323 18.91 9.09 -15.35
CA ARG A 323 18.29 8.35 -16.45
C ARG A 323 16.81 8.09 -16.18
N ALA A 324 16.47 7.62 -14.98
CA ALA A 324 15.10 7.34 -14.57
C ALA A 324 14.22 8.61 -14.58
N TYR A 325 14.78 9.73 -14.13
CA TYR A 325 14.16 11.04 -14.23
C TYR A 325 13.82 11.39 -15.68
N TRP A 326 14.78 11.30 -16.61
CA TRP A 326 14.52 11.62 -18.02
C TRP A 326 13.52 10.67 -18.67
N GLU A 327 13.54 9.38 -18.32
CA GLU A 327 12.52 8.41 -18.76
C GLU A 327 11.13 8.79 -18.25
N ARG A 328 11.02 9.20 -16.98
CA ARG A 328 9.78 9.68 -16.38
C ARG A 328 9.33 11.01 -17.02
N ALA A 329 10.24 11.95 -17.20
CA ALA A 329 9.98 13.27 -17.77
C ALA A 329 9.50 13.19 -19.23
N GLY A 330 10.08 12.27 -20.01
CA GLY A 330 9.67 12.01 -21.39
C GLY A 330 8.40 11.17 -21.53
N THR A 331 7.88 10.59 -20.45
CA THR A 331 6.68 9.76 -20.47
C THR A 331 5.50 10.51 -19.86
N ILE A 332 4.37 10.60 -20.57
CA ILE A 332 3.13 11.09 -19.97
C ILE A 332 2.65 10.05 -18.94
N VAL A 333 2.95 10.27 -17.67
CA VAL A 333 2.42 9.46 -16.58
C VAL A 333 1.13 10.11 -16.10
N CYS A 334 0.02 9.39 -16.28
CA CYS A 334 -1.31 9.78 -15.80
C CYS A 334 -1.83 11.13 -16.32
N GLY A 335 -1.51 11.46 -17.57
CA GLY A 335 -2.00 12.67 -18.23
C GLY A 335 -1.30 13.96 -17.78
N ARG A 336 -0.26 13.87 -16.95
CA ARG A 336 0.57 15.01 -16.58
C ARG A 336 1.88 14.92 -17.37
N ILE A 337 2.12 15.90 -18.22
CA ILE A 337 3.48 16.19 -18.68
C ILE A 337 4.12 16.92 -17.48
N PRO A 338 5.23 16.42 -16.93
CA PRO A 338 5.96 17.18 -15.93
C PRO A 338 6.29 18.55 -16.53
N GLY A 339 5.74 19.60 -15.92
CA GLY A 339 6.00 20.98 -16.36
C GLY A 339 7.43 21.39 -16.02
N ASP A 340 7.77 22.63 -16.35
CA ASP A 340 9.09 23.21 -16.09
C ASP A 340 9.47 23.20 -14.59
N ASP A 341 8.49 23.08 -13.70
CA ASP A 341 8.66 22.99 -12.25
C ASP A 341 8.91 21.55 -11.73
N ASP A 342 9.07 20.55 -12.59
CA ASP A 342 9.32 19.18 -12.15
C ASP A 342 10.81 18.88 -11.93
N GLY A 343 11.12 18.38 -10.73
CA GLY A 343 12.47 18.03 -10.33
C GLY A 343 12.72 16.54 -10.18
N LEU A 344 13.93 16.21 -9.70
CA LEU A 344 14.28 14.88 -9.25
C LEU A 344 13.43 14.50 -8.03
N ARG A 345 12.83 13.32 -8.09
CA ARG A 345 11.99 12.78 -7.02
C ARG A 345 12.61 11.53 -6.43
N ARG A 346 12.22 11.20 -5.21
CA ARG A 346 12.67 9.95 -4.54
C ARG A 346 12.30 8.70 -5.35
N ILE A 347 11.24 8.72 -6.16
CA ILE A 347 10.91 7.61 -7.06
C ILE A 347 12.00 7.36 -8.11
N ASP A 348 12.71 8.40 -8.57
CA ASP A 348 13.77 8.29 -9.58
C ASP A 348 14.98 7.52 -9.04
N TYR A 349 15.19 7.53 -7.72
CA TYR A 349 16.22 6.72 -7.06
C TYR A 349 16.04 5.22 -7.28
N LEU A 350 14.79 4.77 -7.41
CA LEU A 350 14.47 3.36 -7.63
C LEU A 350 14.75 2.89 -9.07
N GLY A 351 14.92 3.82 -10.02
CA GLY A 351 15.17 3.48 -11.41
C GLY A 351 14.00 2.71 -12.05
N ASP A 352 14.32 1.56 -12.64
CA ASP A 352 13.32 0.65 -13.21
C ASP A 352 12.50 -0.07 -12.13
N ARG A 353 12.97 -0.08 -10.88
CA ARG A 353 12.35 -0.80 -9.75
C ARG A 353 11.25 -0.01 -9.05
N ALA A 354 10.34 0.59 -9.81
CA ALA A 354 9.28 1.44 -9.27
C ALA A 354 8.00 0.70 -8.82
N TRP A 355 7.91 -0.62 -9.05
CA TRP A 355 6.70 -1.39 -8.73
C TRP A 355 6.76 -1.98 -7.33
N PHE A 356 5.72 -1.75 -6.53
CA PHE A 356 5.57 -2.35 -5.20
C PHE A 356 5.45 -3.88 -5.32
N ARG A 357 6.26 -4.61 -4.52
CA ARG A 357 6.26 -6.08 -4.45
C ARG A 357 5.81 -6.63 -3.11
N GLY A 358 5.65 -5.77 -2.11
CA GLY A 358 5.17 -6.13 -0.79
C GLY A 358 6.06 -5.61 0.33
N LEU A 359 5.72 -6.01 1.55
CA LEU A 359 6.42 -5.73 2.79
C LEU A 359 6.75 -7.04 3.50
N GLU A 360 7.85 -7.04 4.25
CA GLU A 360 8.16 -8.08 5.22
C GLU A 360 8.52 -7.45 6.58
N PRO A 361 8.23 -8.12 7.70
CA PRO A 361 8.77 -7.71 9.01
C PRO A 361 10.30 -7.63 8.97
N SER A 362 10.86 -6.54 9.50
CA SER A 362 12.30 -6.42 9.66
C SER A 362 12.84 -7.49 10.63
N PRO A 363 14.00 -8.13 10.35
CA PRO A 363 14.60 -9.13 11.22
C PRO A 363 14.94 -8.63 12.64
N ASP A 364 15.15 -7.31 12.80
CA ASP A 364 15.39 -6.67 14.09
C ASP A 364 14.08 -6.39 14.87
N GLY A 365 12.91 -6.73 14.29
CA GLY A 365 11.60 -6.48 14.88
C GLY A 365 11.13 -5.02 14.79
N VAL A 366 11.94 -4.11 14.25
CA VAL A 366 11.63 -2.68 14.17
C VAL A 366 11.10 -2.36 12.78
N GLY A 367 9.77 -2.35 12.67
CA GLY A 367 9.08 -1.97 11.43
C GLY A 367 9.24 -2.99 10.30
N PHE A 368 9.09 -2.51 9.07
CA PHE A 368 8.97 -3.33 7.87
C PHE A 368 10.01 -2.95 6.81
N ILE A 369 10.38 -3.95 6.00
CA ILE A 369 11.22 -3.83 4.82
C ILE A 369 10.33 -3.74 3.59
N LEU A 370 10.55 -2.73 2.76
CA LEU A 370 9.88 -2.52 1.48
C LEU A 370 10.55 -3.31 0.37
N PHE A 371 9.77 -4.08 -0.38
CA PHE A 371 10.21 -4.77 -1.58
C PHE A 371 9.67 -4.06 -2.81
N VAL A 372 10.55 -3.77 -3.75
CA VAL A 372 10.24 -3.14 -5.03
C VAL A 372 10.89 -3.92 -6.17
N GLY A 373 10.39 -3.77 -7.39
CA GLY A 373 10.95 -4.45 -8.55
C GLY A 373 10.55 -3.81 -9.87
N PRO A 374 11.04 -4.36 -11.00
CA PRO A 374 10.70 -3.86 -12.33
C PRO A 374 9.22 -4.05 -12.64
N ALA A 375 8.74 -3.54 -13.77
CA ALA A 375 7.39 -3.85 -14.25
C ALA A 375 7.17 -5.39 -14.38
N PRO A 376 5.98 -5.92 -14.04
CA PRO A 376 5.65 -7.34 -14.09
C PRO A 376 5.49 -7.91 -15.51
#